data_AF-A0A3A6FL10-F1
#
_entry.id   AF-A0A3A6FL10-F1
#
_cell.length_a   1.000
_cell.length_b   1.000
_cell.length_c   1.000
_cell.angle_alpha   90.00
_cell.angle_beta   90.00
_cell.angle_gamma   90.00
#
_symmetry.space_group_name_H-M   'P 1'
#
loop_
_entity.id
_entity.type
_entity.pdbx_description
1 polymer ?
#
loop_
_entity_poly.entity_id
_entity_poly.type
_entity_poly.pdbx_seq_one_letter_code
_entity_poly.pdbx_strand_id
1 'polypeptide(L)'
;MGRDNSHKDYQYYLDHKVKPQLKELLTNYGKIALIWFDTPLSTTKEQSRELFDTVKSLQPDCIVSGRIGNDLGEYMTTSDNFLPRLSYEGDLELPATLNDTWGYKIGDENFKSPDEVIRLLLKVVSRGGNYLLNIGPDGTGAVPKGSLDVLNEVGKYAKENGEGIFGTKAMPYYPYELDWAELTRKEHKLYVHVLKKREYIELPNIANHSVSAKVLKNDRALEPQNTLNCEEISTIVIHLPKDLWKETNYCVEITLQEEGLEFLSL
;
A
#
# COMPACT_ATOMS: atom_id res chain seq x y z
N MET A 1 25.56 -21.57 -11.01
CA MET A 1 25.47 -22.63 -12.04
C MET A 1 24.04 -23.11 -12.08
N GLY A 2 23.34 -22.93 -13.21
CA GLY A 2 21.97 -23.44 -13.38
C GLY A 2 21.98 -24.96 -13.56
N ARG A 3 20.95 -25.66 -13.05
CA ARG A 3 20.72 -27.07 -13.36
C ARG A 3 20.29 -27.19 -14.82
N ASP A 4 20.77 -28.21 -15.53
CA ASP A 4 20.30 -28.53 -16.88
C ASP A 4 18.81 -28.90 -16.84
N ASN A 5 18.01 -28.13 -17.57
CA ASN A 5 16.55 -28.28 -17.65
C ASN A 5 16.09 -28.75 -19.05
N SER A 6 17.01 -29.03 -19.98
CA SER A 6 16.68 -29.37 -21.37
C SER A 6 15.84 -30.64 -21.53
N HIS A 7 15.84 -31.52 -20.52
CA HIS A 7 15.07 -32.76 -20.49
C HIS A 7 13.79 -32.68 -19.64
N LYS A 8 13.44 -31.51 -19.08
CA LYS A 8 12.25 -31.38 -18.23
C LYS A 8 11.03 -31.01 -19.06
N ASP A 9 9.96 -31.77 -18.88
CA ASP A 9 8.64 -31.44 -19.42
C ASP A 9 7.89 -30.56 -18.41
N TYR A 10 7.94 -29.24 -18.63
CA TYR A 10 7.24 -28.29 -17.78
C TYR A 10 5.72 -28.36 -17.96
N GLN A 11 5.23 -28.71 -19.17
CA GLN A 11 3.80 -28.84 -19.41
C GLN A 11 3.22 -30.01 -18.62
N TYR A 12 3.91 -31.14 -18.57
CA TYR A 12 3.50 -32.27 -17.74
C TYR A 12 3.30 -31.86 -16.27
N TYR A 13 4.20 -31.03 -15.72
CA TYR A 13 4.07 -30.50 -14.36
C TYR A 13 2.85 -29.58 -14.20
N LEU A 14 2.60 -28.68 -15.16
CA LEU A 14 1.41 -27.81 -15.15
C LEU A 14 0.12 -28.65 -15.17
N ASP A 15 0.07 -29.66 -16.03
CA ASP A 15 -1.10 -30.53 -16.25
C ASP A 15 -1.39 -31.45 -15.07
N HIS A 16 -0.35 -32.02 -14.46
CA HIS A 16 -0.50 -33.10 -13.48
C HIS A 16 -0.25 -32.67 -12.03
N LYS A 17 0.19 -31.43 -11.79
CA LYS A 17 0.39 -30.87 -10.45
C LYS A 17 -0.30 -29.53 -10.27
N VAL A 18 0.07 -28.53 -11.06
CA VAL A 18 -0.40 -27.14 -10.84
C VAL A 18 -1.90 -27.02 -11.05
N LYS A 19 -2.42 -27.42 -12.22
CA LYS A 19 -3.85 -27.31 -12.53
C LYS A 19 -4.75 -28.16 -11.60
N PRO A 20 -4.40 -29.41 -11.25
CA PRO A 20 -5.13 -30.16 -10.24
C PRO A 20 -5.18 -29.46 -8.87
N GLN A 21 -4.05 -28.91 -8.39
CA GLN A 21 -4.01 -28.19 -7.12
C GLN A 21 -4.76 -26.85 -7.17
N LEU A 22 -4.70 -26.12 -8.29
CA LEU A 22 -5.53 -24.93 -8.50
C LEU A 22 -7.02 -25.29 -8.41
N LYS A 23 -7.43 -26.39 -9.03
CA LYS A 23 -8.82 -26.87 -8.95
C LYS A 23 -9.20 -27.19 -7.51
N GLU A 24 -8.36 -27.92 -6.77
CA GLU A 24 -8.60 -28.21 -5.34
C GLU A 24 -8.78 -26.92 -4.52
N LEU A 25 -7.89 -25.94 -4.67
CA LEU A 25 -7.97 -24.65 -3.96
C LEU A 25 -9.25 -23.89 -4.32
N LEU A 26 -9.60 -23.85 -5.60
CA LEU A 26 -10.73 -23.06 -6.11
C LEU A 26 -12.08 -23.76 -6.00
N THR A 27 -12.15 -25.04 -5.65
CA THR A 27 -13.45 -25.72 -5.44
C THR A 27 -13.70 -26.12 -3.99
N ASN A 28 -12.66 -26.35 -3.19
CA ASN A 28 -12.82 -26.93 -1.84
C ASN A 28 -12.78 -25.90 -0.71
N TYR A 29 -12.39 -24.64 -0.99
CA TYR A 29 -12.18 -23.60 0.03
C TYR A 29 -13.16 -22.41 -0.10
N GLY A 30 -14.28 -22.60 -0.80
CA GLY A 30 -15.31 -21.57 -0.99
C GLY A 30 -14.88 -20.48 -1.97
N LYS A 31 -15.40 -19.26 -1.79
CA LYS A 31 -15.06 -18.11 -2.65
C LYS A 31 -13.64 -17.63 -2.34
N ILE A 32 -12.76 -17.69 -3.32
CA ILE A 32 -11.38 -17.23 -3.25
C ILE A 32 -11.31 -15.85 -3.91
N ALA A 33 -10.77 -14.88 -3.19
CA ALA A 33 -10.65 -13.50 -3.69
C ALA A 33 -9.44 -13.30 -4.61
N LEU A 34 -8.36 -14.04 -4.38
CA LEU A 34 -7.08 -13.84 -5.04
C LEU A 34 -6.29 -15.14 -5.14
N ILE A 35 -5.76 -15.43 -6.32
CA ILE A 35 -4.66 -16.37 -6.51
C ILE A 35 -3.39 -15.57 -6.81
N TRP A 36 -2.45 -15.65 -5.88
CA TRP A 36 -1.15 -14.97 -5.98
C TRP A 36 -0.09 -15.95 -6.46
N PHE A 37 0.21 -15.95 -7.76
CA PHE A 37 1.26 -16.81 -8.35
C PHE A 37 2.66 -16.30 -8.03
N ASP A 38 3.69 -17.16 -8.02
CA ASP A 38 5.09 -16.75 -7.81
C ASP A 38 6.06 -17.81 -8.37
N THR A 39 7.15 -17.51 -9.08
CA THR A 39 7.34 -16.41 -10.04
C THR A 39 7.33 -16.98 -11.47
N PRO A 40 7.00 -16.18 -12.49
CA PRO A 40 6.86 -16.66 -13.86
C PRO A 40 8.23 -16.68 -14.55
N LEU A 41 9.09 -17.63 -14.14
CA LEU A 41 10.47 -17.73 -14.60
C LEU A 41 10.54 -18.10 -16.09
N SER A 42 10.45 -19.40 -16.40
CA SER A 42 10.48 -19.92 -17.77
C SER A 42 9.08 -20.21 -18.32
N THR A 43 8.03 -19.73 -17.65
CA THR A 43 6.63 -19.94 -18.04
C THR A 43 6.32 -19.13 -19.29
N THR A 44 5.86 -19.80 -20.36
CA THR A 44 5.49 -19.10 -21.59
C THR A 44 4.18 -18.31 -21.41
N LYS A 45 3.89 -17.42 -22.36
CA LYS A 45 2.64 -16.66 -22.37
C LYS A 45 1.43 -17.58 -22.51
N GLU A 46 1.51 -18.62 -23.32
CA GLU A 46 0.45 -19.61 -23.52
C GLU A 46 0.17 -20.39 -22.22
N GLN A 47 1.23 -20.80 -21.52
CA GLN A 47 1.10 -21.49 -20.22
C GLN A 47 0.49 -20.57 -19.15
N SER A 48 0.90 -19.31 -19.12
CA SER A 48 0.33 -18.32 -18.20
C SER A 48 -1.15 -18.08 -18.52
N ARG A 49 -1.52 -18.03 -19.80
CA ARG A 49 -2.91 -17.90 -20.25
C ARG A 49 -3.73 -19.10 -19.83
N GLU A 50 -3.20 -20.32 -20.00
CA GLU A 50 -3.88 -21.54 -19.59
C GLU A 50 -4.17 -21.57 -18.07
N LEU A 51 -3.21 -21.15 -17.24
CA LEU A 51 -3.41 -21.03 -15.79
C LEU A 51 -4.44 -19.96 -15.44
N PHE A 52 -4.36 -18.79 -16.09
CA PHE A 52 -5.34 -17.71 -15.93
C PHE A 52 -6.75 -18.20 -16.25
N ASP A 53 -6.94 -18.81 -17.42
CA ASP A 53 -8.24 -19.31 -17.89
C ASP A 53 -8.78 -20.41 -16.97
N THR A 54 -7.88 -21.26 -16.43
CA THR A 54 -8.25 -22.24 -15.41
C THR A 54 -8.83 -21.56 -14.16
N VAL A 55 -8.17 -20.53 -13.65
CA VAL A 55 -8.68 -19.76 -12.49
C VAL A 55 -10.04 -19.13 -12.81
N LYS A 56 -10.15 -18.39 -13.91
CA LYS A 56 -11.38 -17.66 -14.26
C LYS A 56 -12.55 -18.56 -14.64
N SER A 57 -12.30 -19.76 -15.18
CA SER A 57 -13.35 -20.74 -15.46
C SER A 57 -13.97 -21.33 -14.20
N LEU A 58 -13.18 -21.46 -13.11
CA LEU A 58 -13.65 -21.99 -11.83
C LEU A 58 -14.24 -20.90 -10.94
N GLN A 59 -13.59 -19.73 -10.88
CA GLN A 59 -14.02 -18.56 -10.11
C GLN A 59 -13.80 -17.27 -10.90
N PRO A 60 -14.79 -16.78 -11.66
CA PRO A 60 -14.67 -15.57 -12.49
C PRO A 60 -14.29 -14.31 -11.71
N ASP A 61 -14.75 -14.19 -10.46
CA ASP A 61 -14.47 -13.05 -9.57
C ASP A 61 -13.09 -13.13 -8.89
N CYS A 62 -12.38 -14.25 -8.98
CA CYS A 62 -11.07 -14.39 -8.36
C CYS A 62 -10.05 -13.54 -9.12
N ILE A 63 -9.35 -12.68 -8.38
CA ILE A 63 -8.28 -11.85 -8.91
C ILE A 63 -7.04 -12.73 -9.14
N VAL A 64 -6.30 -12.47 -10.21
CA VAL A 64 -5.02 -13.11 -10.52
C VAL A 64 -3.90 -12.09 -10.43
N SER A 65 -2.89 -12.36 -9.59
CA SER A 65 -1.77 -11.42 -9.39
C SER A 65 -0.90 -11.22 -10.63
N GLY A 66 -0.26 -10.05 -10.73
CA GLY A 66 0.71 -9.72 -11.78
C GLY A 66 1.88 -10.71 -11.90
N ARG A 67 2.19 -11.42 -10.81
CA ARG A 67 3.23 -12.45 -10.75
C ARG A 67 2.88 -13.74 -11.49
N ILE A 68 1.70 -13.86 -12.11
CA ILE A 68 1.47 -14.88 -13.14
C ILE A 68 2.35 -14.66 -14.39
N GLY A 69 2.81 -13.42 -14.61
CA GLY A 69 3.72 -13.04 -15.68
C GLY A 69 3.07 -12.86 -17.05
N ASN A 70 3.92 -12.56 -18.04
CA ASN A 70 3.54 -12.39 -19.45
C ASN A 70 2.41 -11.36 -19.69
N ASP A 71 2.34 -10.34 -18.83
CA ASP A 71 1.32 -9.28 -18.83
C ASP A 71 -0.13 -9.80 -18.75
N LEU A 72 -0.34 -10.92 -18.05
CA LEU A 72 -1.65 -11.56 -17.92
C LEU A 72 -2.34 -11.38 -16.57
N GLY A 73 -1.65 -10.83 -15.56
CA GLY A 73 -2.27 -10.55 -14.27
C GLY A 73 -3.21 -9.35 -14.32
N GLU A 74 -4.13 -9.26 -13.35
CA GLU A 74 -5.16 -8.22 -13.29
C GLU A 74 -4.68 -6.93 -12.61
N TYR A 75 -3.51 -6.94 -11.97
CA TYR A 75 -2.86 -5.77 -11.39
C TYR A 75 -1.33 -5.92 -11.43
N MET A 76 -0.60 -4.82 -11.32
CA MET A 76 0.87 -4.87 -11.24
C MET A 76 1.32 -5.31 -9.85
N THR A 77 2.15 -6.35 -9.80
CA THR A 77 2.88 -6.69 -8.57
C THR A 77 4.30 -6.18 -8.67
N THR A 78 4.76 -5.39 -7.70
CA THR A 78 6.14 -4.89 -7.71
C THR A 78 7.15 -6.00 -7.37
N SER A 79 8.43 -5.71 -7.59
CA SER A 79 9.52 -6.51 -7.01
C SER A 79 9.49 -6.47 -5.48
N ASP A 80 10.03 -7.51 -4.86
CA ASP A 80 10.09 -7.67 -3.41
C ASP A 80 10.66 -6.41 -2.73
N ASN A 81 9.93 -5.88 -1.74
CA ASN A 81 10.34 -4.71 -0.95
C ASN A 81 10.60 -3.42 -1.76
N PHE A 82 10.12 -3.33 -3.01
CA PHE A 82 10.39 -2.19 -3.89
C PHE A 82 9.12 -1.44 -4.27
N LEU A 83 9.08 -0.14 -3.94
CA LEU A 83 8.07 0.80 -4.39
C LEU A 83 8.62 1.65 -5.55
N PRO A 84 8.04 1.59 -6.76
CA PRO A 84 8.39 2.51 -7.83
C PRO A 84 8.28 3.97 -7.38
N ARG A 85 9.26 4.79 -7.78
CA ARG A 85 9.29 6.21 -7.44
C ARG A 85 8.26 7.03 -8.22
N LEU A 86 7.97 6.61 -9.44
CA LEU A 86 6.96 7.21 -10.30
C LEU A 86 5.61 6.53 -10.07
N SER A 87 4.53 7.23 -10.36
CA SER A 87 3.19 6.66 -10.38
C SER A 87 3.08 5.55 -11.44
N TYR A 88 2.22 4.59 -11.15
CA TYR A 88 1.81 3.56 -12.10
C TYR A 88 0.36 3.84 -12.51
N GLU A 89 0.09 3.79 -13.81
CA GLU A 89 -1.28 3.90 -14.32
C GLU A 89 -1.97 2.55 -14.19
N GLY A 90 -2.71 2.35 -13.08
CA GLY A 90 -3.48 1.15 -12.80
C GLY A 90 -3.36 0.68 -11.36
N ASP A 91 -3.94 -0.48 -11.06
CA ASP A 91 -3.85 -1.09 -9.74
C ASP A 91 -2.45 -1.70 -9.52
N LEU A 92 -1.88 -1.47 -8.33
CA LEU A 92 -0.59 -2.03 -7.96
C LEU A 92 -0.61 -2.61 -6.53
N GLU A 93 0.23 -3.61 -6.30
CA GLU A 93 0.48 -4.16 -4.97
C GLU A 93 1.98 -4.29 -4.72
N LEU A 94 2.41 -3.86 -3.54
CA LEU A 94 3.77 -4.01 -3.05
C LEU A 94 3.84 -5.15 -2.03
N PRO A 95 4.47 -6.29 -2.37
CA PRO A 95 4.83 -7.30 -1.39
C PRO A 95 6.09 -6.89 -0.61
N ALA A 96 6.05 -6.92 0.72
CA ALA A 96 7.20 -6.63 1.57
C ALA A 96 7.34 -7.59 2.76
N THR A 97 8.59 -7.80 3.17
CA THR A 97 8.93 -8.51 4.39
C THR A 97 8.88 -7.58 5.60
N LEU A 98 8.56 -8.12 6.78
CA LEU A 98 8.61 -7.35 8.03
C LEU A 98 10.03 -7.32 8.63
N ASN A 99 10.77 -8.42 8.52
CA ASN A 99 12.21 -8.53 8.76
C ASN A 99 12.95 -8.81 7.43
N ASP A 100 14.09 -9.50 7.46
CA ASP A 100 14.90 -9.75 6.25
C ASP A 100 14.46 -10.98 5.45
N THR A 101 13.39 -11.67 5.87
CA THR A 101 12.95 -12.94 5.26
C THR A 101 11.43 -13.08 5.09
N TRP A 102 11.02 -13.93 4.15
CA TRP A 102 9.60 -14.27 3.91
C TRP A 102 9.10 -15.36 4.87
N GLY A 103 9.77 -16.52 4.88
CA GLY A 103 9.51 -17.59 5.85
C GLY A 103 10.26 -17.34 7.17
N TYR A 104 9.83 -18.03 8.24
CA TYR A 104 10.51 -17.96 9.53
C TYR A 104 11.99 -18.32 9.43
N LYS A 105 12.85 -17.45 9.95
CA LYS A 105 14.30 -17.67 10.06
C LYS A 105 14.74 -17.47 11.49
N ILE A 106 15.30 -18.53 12.08
CA ILE A 106 15.84 -18.47 13.43
C ILE A 106 16.97 -17.42 13.52
N GLY A 107 16.87 -16.55 14.51
CA GLY A 107 17.84 -15.47 14.77
C GLY A 107 17.70 -14.23 13.88
N ASP A 108 16.72 -14.18 12.96
CA ASP A 108 16.39 -12.97 12.19
C ASP A 108 15.40 -12.09 12.98
N GLU A 109 15.96 -11.29 13.89
CA GLU A 109 15.23 -10.34 14.74
C GLU A 109 15.26 -8.91 14.17
N ASN A 110 15.70 -8.73 12.91
CA ASN A 110 15.84 -7.43 12.27
C ASN A 110 14.49 -6.91 11.74
N PHE A 111 13.51 -6.77 12.64
CA PHE A 111 12.20 -6.25 12.29
C PHE A 111 12.24 -4.75 12.01
N LYS A 112 11.55 -4.33 10.94
CA LYS A 112 11.26 -2.91 10.69
C LYS A 112 10.51 -2.32 11.88
N SER A 113 10.80 -1.07 12.22
CA SER A 113 10.06 -0.34 13.26
C SER A 113 8.61 -0.04 12.83
N PRO A 114 7.67 0.17 13.77
CA PRO A 114 6.32 0.61 13.45
C PRO A 114 6.27 1.85 12.55
N ASP A 115 7.15 2.83 12.81
CA ASP A 115 7.22 4.08 12.04
C ASP A 115 7.60 3.83 10.58
N GLU A 116 8.56 2.93 10.33
CA GLU A 116 8.94 2.54 8.96
C GLU A 116 7.79 1.84 8.23
N VAL A 117 7.08 0.95 8.91
CA VAL A 117 5.94 0.23 8.33
C VAL A 117 4.77 1.18 8.04
N ILE A 118 4.43 2.08 8.97
CA ILE A 118 3.38 3.10 8.78
C ILE A 118 3.75 4.02 7.61
N ARG A 119 4.98 4.52 7.56
CA ARG A 119 5.41 5.39 6.47
C ARG A 119 5.34 4.70 5.11
N LEU A 120 5.78 3.43 5.02
CA LEU A 120 5.71 2.69 3.77
C LEU A 120 4.27 2.40 3.37
N LEU A 121 3.41 1.98 4.30
CA LEU A 121 1.96 1.80 4.06
C LEU A 121 1.36 3.06 3.44
N LEU A 122 1.59 4.22 4.06
CA LEU A 122 1.04 5.48 3.60
C LEU A 122 1.60 5.87 2.23
N LYS A 123 2.91 5.68 2.00
CA LYS A 123 3.54 5.97 0.71
C LYS A 123 3.04 5.06 -0.42
N VAL A 124 2.65 3.83 -0.12
CA VAL A 124 2.04 2.90 -1.08
C VAL A 124 0.61 3.36 -1.40
N VAL A 125 -0.21 3.61 -0.38
CA VAL A 125 -1.61 4.04 -0.52
C VAL A 125 -1.71 5.38 -1.24
N SER A 126 -0.81 6.30 -0.92
CA SER A 126 -0.74 7.64 -1.50
C SER A 126 -0.39 7.63 -2.99
N ARG A 127 0.21 6.54 -3.47
CA ARG A 127 0.50 6.26 -4.88
C ARG A 127 -0.56 5.37 -5.55
N GLY A 128 -1.67 5.09 -4.86
CA GLY A 128 -2.78 4.29 -5.38
C GLY A 128 -2.56 2.78 -5.28
N GLY A 129 -1.61 2.32 -4.46
CA GLY A 129 -1.31 0.90 -4.31
C GLY A 129 -1.80 0.25 -3.04
N ASN A 130 -1.75 -1.08 -3.05
CA ASN A 130 -1.96 -1.95 -1.90
C ASN A 130 -0.61 -2.39 -1.30
N TYR A 131 -0.56 -2.49 0.03
CA TYR A 131 0.62 -2.94 0.75
C TYR A 131 0.42 -4.34 1.33
N LEU A 132 1.08 -5.34 0.75
CA LEU A 132 1.05 -6.72 1.20
C LEU A 132 2.23 -6.99 2.12
N LEU A 133 2.01 -6.82 3.42
CA LEU A 133 3.03 -7.02 4.45
C LEU A 133 3.04 -8.46 4.97
N ASN A 134 4.20 -9.11 4.91
CA ASN A 134 4.39 -10.51 5.29
C ASN A 134 4.62 -10.72 6.79
N ILE A 135 4.18 -11.88 7.28
CA ILE A 135 4.63 -12.50 8.53
C ILE A 135 5.11 -13.93 8.25
N GLY A 136 6.12 -14.40 9.00
CA GLY A 136 6.62 -15.77 8.91
C GLY A 136 6.38 -16.54 10.21
N PRO A 137 5.27 -17.29 10.36
CA PRO A 137 5.03 -18.14 11.52
C PRO A 137 6.10 -19.23 11.68
N ASP A 138 6.40 -19.59 12.93
CA ASP A 138 7.35 -20.66 13.24
C ASP A 138 6.78 -22.07 12.96
N GLY A 139 7.59 -23.10 13.20
CA GLY A 139 7.18 -24.51 12.98
C GLY A 139 6.02 -24.99 13.87
N THR A 140 5.63 -24.22 14.88
CA THR A 140 4.44 -24.49 15.72
C THR A 140 3.20 -23.73 15.24
N GLY A 141 3.37 -22.84 14.25
CA GLY A 141 2.33 -21.94 13.75
C GLY A 141 2.23 -20.62 14.54
N ALA A 142 3.15 -20.35 15.46
CA ALA A 142 3.14 -19.11 16.23
C ALA A 142 3.74 -17.95 15.43
N VAL A 143 3.09 -16.79 15.48
CA VAL A 143 3.64 -15.56 14.89
C VAL A 143 4.78 -15.03 15.78
N PRO A 144 5.95 -14.69 15.22
CA PRO A 144 7.07 -14.17 16.00
C PRO A 144 6.68 -12.91 16.79
N LYS A 145 7.18 -12.80 18.02
CA LYS A 145 6.87 -11.68 18.91
C LYS A 145 7.20 -10.31 18.27
N GLY A 146 8.36 -10.18 17.63
CA GLY A 146 8.72 -8.94 16.95
C GLY A 146 7.74 -8.54 15.84
N SER A 147 7.13 -9.52 15.15
CA SER A 147 6.05 -9.22 14.20
C SER A 147 4.80 -8.71 14.90
N LEU A 148 4.39 -9.33 16.01
CA LEU A 148 3.23 -8.89 16.80
C LEU A 148 3.42 -7.48 17.37
N ASP A 149 4.59 -7.19 17.94
CA ASP A 149 4.91 -5.89 18.53
C ASP A 149 4.77 -4.77 17.49
N VAL A 150 5.28 -5.00 16.27
CA VAL A 150 5.16 -4.01 15.17
C VAL A 150 3.72 -3.89 14.67
N LEU A 151 3.06 -5.02 14.41
CA LEU A 151 1.70 -5.03 13.85
C LEU A 151 0.65 -4.47 14.82
N ASN A 152 0.85 -4.57 16.14
CA ASN A 152 -0.04 -3.96 17.12
C ASN A 152 -0.02 -2.43 17.03
N GLU A 153 1.15 -1.81 16.89
CA GLU A 153 1.28 -0.36 16.74
C GLU A 153 0.76 0.12 15.38
N VAL A 154 1.08 -0.61 14.29
CA VAL A 154 0.54 -0.31 12.95
C VAL A 154 -0.98 -0.46 12.93
N GLY A 155 -1.52 -1.50 13.57
CA GLY A 155 -2.95 -1.75 13.69
C GLY A 155 -3.67 -0.67 14.49
N LYS A 156 -3.06 -0.18 15.57
CA LYS A 156 -3.57 0.99 16.32
C LYS A 156 -3.65 2.23 15.43
N TYR A 157 -2.58 2.54 14.69
CA TYR A 157 -2.57 3.65 13.75
C TYR A 157 -3.67 3.53 12.69
N ALA A 158 -3.78 2.36 12.05
CA ALA A 158 -4.79 2.12 11.01
C ALA A 158 -6.22 2.19 11.54
N LYS A 159 -6.45 1.76 12.79
CA LYS A 159 -7.76 1.88 13.44
C LYS A 159 -8.13 3.34 13.72
N GLU A 160 -7.18 4.12 14.19
CA GLU A 160 -7.39 5.54 14.55
C GLU A 160 -7.51 6.46 13.32
N ASN A 161 -6.90 6.09 12.19
CA ASN A 161 -6.75 6.95 11.02
C ASN A 161 -7.27 6.31 9.72
N GLY A 162 -8.12 5.28 9.84
CA GLY A 162 -8.54 4.43 8.71
C GLY A 162 -9.25 5.17 7.58
N GLU A 163 -9.94 6.30 7.86
CA GLU A 163 -10.58 7.10 6.81
C GLU A 163 -9.58 7.67 5.79
N GLY A 164 -8.35 7.98 6.25
CA GLY A 164 -7.24 8.43 5.40
C GLY A 164 -6.43 7.30 4.76
N ILE A 165 -6.87 6.04 4.89
CA ILE A 165 -6.16 4.87 4.32
C ILE A 165 -7.09 4.09 3.40
N PHE A 166 -8.25 3.69 3.90
CA PHE A 166 -9.14 2.80 3.18
C PHE A 166 -10.00 3.57 2.18
N GLY A 167 -9.99 3.13 0.92
CA GLY A 167 -10.78 3.74 -0.16
C GLY A 167 -10.29 5.12 -0.60
N THR A 168 -9.07 5.51 -0.23
CA THR A 168 -8.43 6.72 -0.77
C THR A 168 -7.99 6.50 -2.21
N LYS A 169 -7.69 7.60 -2.90
CA LYS A 169 -7.22 7.60 -4.29
C LYS A 169 -5.78 8.09 -4.36
N ALA A 170 -5.09 7.68 -5.43
CA ALA A 170 -3.75 8.16 -5.74
C ALA A 170 -3.71 9.70 -5.75
N MET A 171 -2.66 10.25 -5.16
CA MET A 171 -2.32 11.66 -5.33
C MET A 171 -1.92 11.90 -6.79
N PRO A 172 -2.48 12.92 -7.47
CA PRO A 172 -2.22 13.13 -8.89
C PRO A 172 -0.74 13.46 -9.16
N TYR A 173 -0.09 14.14 -8.22
CA TYR A 173 1.32 14.44 -8.25
C TYR A 173 1.77 14.86 -6.84
N TYR A 174 3.06 14.71 -6.58
CA TYR A 174 3.72 15.28 -5.41
C TYR A 174 4.47 16.50 -5.87
N PRO A 175 3.97 17.72 -5.62
CA PRO A 175 4.74 18.91 -5.96
C PRO A 175 6.08 18.96 -5.18
N TYR A 176 6.19 18.23 -4.06
CA TYR A 176 7.36 18.13 -3.20
C TYR A 176 7.33 16.82 -2.38
N GLU A 177 8.51 16.27 -2.04
CA GLU A 177 8.62 15.18 -1.06
C GLU A 177 8.62 15.79 0.35
N LEU A 178 7.60 15.43 1.14
CA LEU A 178 7.48 15.84 2.54
C LEU A 178 8.23 14.86 3.42
N ASP A 179 9.26 15.31 4.13
CA ASP A 179 9.98 14.45 5.06
C ASP A 179 9.20 14.17 6.35
N TRP A 180 8.17 14.99 6.63
CA TRP A 180 7.35 14.96 7.85
C TRP A 180 5.95 14.36 7.65
N ALA A 181 5.52 14.06 6.43
CA ALA A 181 4.20 13.46 6.17
C ALA A 181 4.10 12.68 4.86
N GLU A 182 3.01 11.95 4.76
CA GLU A 182 2.46 11.42 3.52
C GLU A 182 1.03 11.97 3.35
N LEU A 183 0.57 12.12 2.10
CA LEU A 183 -0.73 12.67 1.77
C LEU A 183 -1.61 11.62 1.09
N THR A 184 -2.87 11.50 1.47
CA THR A 184 -3.85 10.70 0.72
C THR A 184 -5.10 11.53 0.49
N ARG A 185 -6.00 11.08 -0.40
CA ARG A 185 -7.19 11.86 -0.73
C ARG A 185 -8.44 11.03 -0.99
N LYS A 186 -9.58 11.69 -0.84
CA LYS A 186 -10.89 11.31 -1.39
C LYS A 186 -11.52 12.56 -2.02
N GLU A 187 -12.69 12.41 -2.62
CA GLU A 187 -13.51 13.54 -3.05
C GLU A 187 -13.71 14.50 -1.87
N HIS A 188 -13.45 15.79 -2.10
CA HIS A 188 -13.57 16.87 -1.10
C HIS A 188 -12.70 16.70 0.16
N LYS A 189 -11.74 15.77 0.18
CA LYS A 189 -10.95 15.47 1.39
C LYS A 189 -9.48 15.24 1.08
N LEU A 190 -8.63 16.00 1.75
CA LEU A 190 -7.20 15.78 1.82
C LEU A 190 -6.83 15.27 3.21
N TYR A 191 -6.07 14.19 3.27
CA TYR A 191 -5.57 13.62 4.51
C TYR A 191 -4.07 13.86 4.62
N VAL A 192 -3.67 14.47 5.74
CA VAL A 192 -2.27 14.77 6.05
C VAL A 192 -1.83 13.86 7.18
N HIS A 193 -1.04 12.85 6.86
CA HIS A 193 -0.50 11.90 7.84
C HIS A 193 0.78 12.47 8.45
N VAL A 194 0.70 13.05 9.65
CA VAL A 194 1.82 13.70 10.33
C VAL A 194 2.73 12.64 10.97
N LEU A 195 3.93 12.48 10.43
CA LEU A 195 4.92 11.47 10.83
C LEU A 195 6.08 12.06 11.67
N LYS A 196 6.25 13.38 11.67
CA LYS A 196 7.24 14.08 12.51
C LYS A 196 6.59 15.20 13.32
N LYS A 197 7.18 15.45 14.49
CA LYS A 197 6.82 16.53 15.42
C LYS A 197 6.88 17.89 14.72
N ARG A 198 5.84 18.71 14.89
CA ARG A 198 5.75 20.04 14.26
C ARG A 198 4.68 20.92 14.89
N GLU A 199 4.80 22.23 14.68
CA GLU A 199 3.92 23.24 15.28
C GLU A 199 2.76 23.68 14.38
N TYR A 200 2.89 23.50 13.07
CA TYR A 200 1.88 23.88 12.08
C TYR A 200 1.99 22.93 10.88
N ILE A 201 0.89 22.65 10.19
CA ILE A 201 0.87 22.06 8.85
C ILE A 201 0.89 23.21 7.84
N GLU A 202 1.71 23.09 6.81
CA GLU A 202 1.82 24.04 5.71
C GLU A 202 1.93 23.25 4.42
N LEU A 203 1.00 23.52 3.50
CA LEU A 203 0.88 22.87 2.21
C LEU A 203 0.86 23.97 1.13
N PRO A 204 2.02 24.36 0.60
CA PRO A 204 2.08 25.33 -0.50
C PRO A 204 1.64 24.69 -1.83
N ASN A 205 1.39 25.53 -2.82
CA ASN A 205 0.97 25.17 -4.17
C ASN A 205 -0.37 24.42 -4.25
N ILE A 206 -1.21 24.45 -3.21
CA ILE A 206 -2.53 23.84 -3.25
C ILE A 206 -3.57 24.93 -3.56
N ALA A 207 -4.20 24.84 -4.73
CA ALA A 207 -5.19 25.81 -5.20
C ALA A 207 -6.54 25.65 -4.49
N ASN A 208 -6.77 24.46 -3.91
CA ASN A 208 -8.02 24.14 -3.22
C ASN A 208 -8.35 25.08 -2.07
N HIS A 209 -9.62 25.36 -1.87
CA HIS A 209 -10.12 26.09 -0.72
C HIS A 209 -10.43 25.13 0.43
N SER A 210 -9.70 25.27 1.55
CA SER A 210 -10.00 24.54 2.78
C SER A 210 -11.21 25.13 3.52
N VAL A 211 -12.14 24.26 3.92
CA VAL A 211 -13.40 24.61 4.61
C VAL A 211 -13.32 24.30 6.09
N SER A 212 -12.74 23.16 6.46
CA SER A 212 -12.57 22.73 7.85
C SER A 212 -11.43 21.73 7.96
N ALA A 213 -10.92 21.53 9.17
CA ALA A 213 -9.95 20.48 9.43
C ALA A 213 -10.25 19.77 10.76
N LYS A 214 -9.85 18.49 10.87
CA LYS A 214 -9.96 17.72 12.11
C LYS A 214 -8.88 16.66 12.25
N VAL A 215 -8.51 16.33 13.47
CA VAL A 215 -7.68 15.16 13.77
C VAL A 215 -8.56 13.91 13.75
N LEU A 216 -8.23 12.90 12.93
CA LEU A 216 -9.11 11.74 12.71
C LEU A 216 -9.35 10.90 13.98
N LYS A 217 -8.31 10.66 14.78
CA LYS A 217 -8.41 9.75 15.93
C LYS A 217 -9.41 10.16 17.03
N ASN A 218 -9.83 11.42 17.05
CA ASN A 218 -10.69 11.97 18.11
C ASN A 218 -11.64 13.09 17.63
N ASP A 219 -11.77 13.29 16.31
CA ASP A 219 -12.57 14.36 15.69
C ASP A 219 -12.28 15.78 16.23
N ARG A 220 -11.08 16.02 16.77
CA ARG A 220 -10.72 17.35 17.28
C ARG A 220 -10.65 18.34 16.11
N ALA A 221 -11.54 19.32 16.11
CA ALA A 221 -11.54 20.41 15.14
C ALA A 221 -10.22 21.20 15.16
N LEU A 222 -9.76 21.57 13.98
CA LEU A 222 -8.63 22.45 13.70
C LEU A 222 -9.09 23.53 12.72
N GLU A 223 -8.48 24.70 12.79
CA GLU A 223 -8.83 25.84 11.95
C GLU A 223 -7.83 25.95 10.79
N PRO A 224 -8.21 25.60 9.55
CA PRO A 224 -7.36 25.82 8.40
C PRO A 224 -7.45 27.27 7.93
N GLN A 225 -6.33 27.77 7.39
CA GLN A 225 -6.21 29.11 6.83
C GLN A 225 -5.80 28.97 5.37
N ASN A 226 -6.57 29.60 4.48
CA ASN A 226 -6.23 29.75 3.07
C ASN A 226 -5.44 31.05 2.92
N THR A 227 -4.15 30.95 2.63
CA THR A 227 -3.24 32.10 2.54
C THR A 227 -2.57 32.18 1.17
N LEU A 228 -2.05 33.37 0.85
CA LEU A 228 -1.11 33.59 -0.25
C LEU A 228 0.23 33.94 0.38
N ASN A 229 1.30 33.30 -0.07
CA ASN A 229 2.65 33.71 0.32
C ASN A 229 3.11 34.95 -0.47
N CYS A 230 4.35 35.40 -0.26
CA CYS A 230 4.90 36.58 -0.91
C CYS A 230 4.95 36.48 -2.44
N GLU A 231 4.98 35.26 -2.97
CA GLU A 231 5.03 34.94 -4.39
C GLU A 231 3.62 34.67 -4.98
N GLU A 232 2.55 35.02 -4.26
CA GLU A 232 1.15 34.79 -4.66
C GLU A 232 0.78 33.30 -4.79
N ILE A 233 1.52 32.42 -4.10
CA ILE A 233 1.26 30.99 -4.08
C ILE A 233 0.19 30.66 -3.03
N SER A 234 -0.89 30.03 -3.48
CA SER A 234 -1.94 29.48 -2.61
C SER A 234 -1.37 28.41 -1.68
N THR A 235 -1.60 28.60 -0.38
CA THR A 235 -1.08 27.77 0.69
C THR A 235 -2.18 27.50 1.72
N ILE A 236 -2.35 26.23 2.12
CA ILE A 236 -3.16 25.88 3.28
C ILE A 236 -2.24 25.78 4.51
N VAL A 237 -2.57 26.53 5.56
CA VAL A 237 -1.86 26.52 6.84
C VAL A 237 -2.80 26.10 7.97
N ILE A 238 -2.36 25.19 8.84
CA ILE A 238 -3.08 24.80 10.07
C ILE A 238 -2.10 24.90 11.23
N HIS A 239 -2.32 25.85 12.14
CA HIS A 239 -1.54 25.90 13.38
C HIS A 239 -2.02 24.80 14.34
N LEU A 240 -1.09 23.94 14.76
CA LEU A 240 -1.40 22.83 15.65
C LEU A 240 -1.43 23.31 17.10
N PRO A 241 -2.38 22.81 17.90
CA PRO A 241 -2.35 22.99 19.35
C PRO A 241 -1.07 22.44 19.98
N LYS A 242 -0.58 23.08 21.05
CA LYS A 242 0.70 22.76 21.71
C LYS A 242 0.86 21.30 22.13
N ASP A 243 -0.24 20.65 22.49
CA ASP A 243 -0.23 19.25 22.90
C ASP A 243 0.08 18.30 21.72
N LEU A 244 -0.29 18.68 20.49
CA LEU A 244 0.05 17.91 19.28
C LEU A 244 1.50 18.12 18.80
N TRP A 245 2.22 19.13 19.31
CA TRP A 245 3.58 19.44 18.82
C TRP A 245 4.58 18.31 19.05
N LYS A 246 4.34 17.48 20.05
CA LYS A 246 5.20 16.35 20.42
C LYS A 246 4.67 15.01 19.90
N GLU A 247 3.48 15.00 19.31
CA GLU A 247 2.87 13.79 18.77
C GLU A 247 3.34 13.51 17.35
N THR A 248 3.32 12.24 16.99
CA THR A 248 3.57 11.72 15.64
C THR A 248 2.53 10.65 15.35
N ASN A 249 2.49 10.16 14.11
CA ASN A 249 1.60 9.09 13.68
C ASN A 249 0.13 9.42 14.02
N TYR A 250 -0.33 10.56 13.52
CA TYR A 250 -1.75 10.89 13.47
C TYR A 250 -2.10 11.48 12.10
N CYS A 251 -3.38 11.53 11.78
CA CYS A 251 -3.87 12.08 10.52
C CYS A 251 -4.78 13.28 10.77
N VAL A 252 -4.58 14.33 9.97
CA VAL A 252 -5.48 15.47 9.88
C VAL A 252 -6.25 15.36 8.58
N GLU A 253 -7.58 15.29 8.66
CA GLU A 253 -8.46 15.48 7.51
C GLU A 253 -8.69 16.97 7.30
N ILE A 254 -8.56 17.42 6.06
CA ILE A 254 -8.91 18.76 5.59
C ILE A 254 -10.06 18.59 4.61
N THR A 255 -11.21 19.17 4.93
CA THR A 255 -12.33 19.25 4.00
C THR A 255 -12.07 20.38 3.01
N LEU A 256 -12.18 20.07 1.73
CA LEU A 256 -11.96 20.99 0.62
C LEU A 256 -13.29 21.32 -0.05
N GLN A 257 -13.39 22.52 -0.60
CA GLN A 257 -14.55 22.94 -1.38
C GLN A 257 -14.64 22.17 -2.69
N GLU A 258 -13.53 22.01 -3.40
CA GLU A 258 -13.48 21.31 -4.68
C GLU A 258 -13.43 19.80 -4.50
N GLU A 259 -13.94 19.07 -5.50
CA GLU A 259 -13.98 17.60 -5.48
C GLU A 259 -12.58 16.99 -5.68
N GLY A 260 -11.83 17.54 -6.64
CA GLY A 260 -10.48 17.12 -6.99
C GLY A 260 -9.39 17.89 -6.25
N LEU A 261 -8.17 17.35 -6.25
CA LEU A 261 -7.00 18.11 -5.83
C LEU A 261 -6.46 18.93 -6.99
N GLU A 262 -6.31 20.21 -6.74
CA GLU A 262 -5.78 21.20 -7.67
C GLU A 262 -4.53 21.81 -7.06
N PHE A 263 -3.47 21.82 -7.84
CA PHE A 263 -2.25 22.47 -7.45
C PHE A 263 -1.78 23.41 -8.54
N LEU A 264 -1.03 24.41 -8.10
CA LEU A 264 -0.48 25.44 -8.96
C LEU A 264 0.96 25.08 -9.32
N SER A 265 1.30 25.21 -10.61
CA SER A 265 2.69 25.34 -11.02
C SER A 265 3.18 26.74 -10.64
N LEU A 266 4.43 26.83 -10.18
CA LEU A 266 5.15 28.11 -10.07
C LEU A 266 5.23 28.84 -11.41
#